data_AF-A0A7Y5BUE6-F1
#
_entry.id   AF-A0A7Y5BUE6-F1
#
_cell.length_a   1.000
_cell.length_b   1.000
_cell.length_c   1.000
_cell.angle_alpha   90.00
_cell.angle_beta   90.00
_cell.angle_gamma   90.00
#
_symmetry.space_group_name_H-M   'P 1'
#
loop_
_entity.id
_entity.type
_entity.pdbx_description
1 polymer ?
#
loop_
_entity_poly.entity_id
_entity_poly.type
_entity_poly.pdbx_seq_one_letter_code
_entity_poly.pdbx_strand_id
1 'polypeptide(L)'
;MNWLAFFKLLFRNVIVGTVLAAGGLGTLGYFLAGRVGFENGLLWGALLGGTGGLMSALGMTMLLYWGGYSTRFGKEQFRQESEGETRWPK
;
A
#
# COMPACT_ATOMS: atom_id res chain seq x y z
N MET A 1 -4.03 15.80 2.65
CA MET A 1 -3.76 14.67 1.73
C MET A 1 -4.76 14.76 0.59
N ASN A 2 -4.34 14.73 -0.67
CA ASN A 2 -5.29 14.73 -1.78
C ASN A 2 -5.87 13.31 -1.95
N TRP A 3 -7.00 13.06 -1.28
CA TRP A 3 -7.64 11.74 -1.24
C TRP A 3 -8.02 11.22 -2.63
N LEU A 4 -8.40 12.10 -3.55
CA LEU A 4 -8.73 11.72 -4.93
C LEU A 4 -7.51 11.13 -5.67
N ALA A 5 -6.35 11.78 -5.52
CA ALA A 5 -5.10 11.31 -6.11
C ALA A 5 -4.67 9.97 -5.50
N PHE A 6 -4.85 9.82 -4.18
CA PHE A 6 -4.58 8.57 -3.47
C PHE A 6 -5.45 7.40 -3.98
N PHE A 7 -6.77 7.57 -4.04
CA PHE A 7 -7.66 6.50 -4.51
C PHE A 7 -7.38 6.13 -5.98
N LYS A 8 -7.10 7.11 -6.84
CA LYS A 8 -6.71 6.83 -8.24
C LYS A 8 -5.43 5.99 -8.32
N LEU A 9 -4.41 6.33 -7.54
CA LEU A 9 -3.16 5.56 -7.47
C LEU A 9 -3.38 4.16 -6.89
N LEU A 10 -4.18 4.06 -5.83
CA LEU A 10 -4.52 2.80 -5.18
C LEU A 10 -5.24 1.87 -6.14
N PHE A 11 -6.32 2.33 -6.79
CA PHE A 11 -7.05 1.53 -7.77
C PHE A 11 -6.16 1.12 -8.95
N ARG A 12 -5.34 2.04 -9.48
CA ARG A 12 -4.41 1.70 -10.56
C ARG A 12 -3.45 0.60 -10.14
N ASN A 13 -2.84 0.71 -8.97
CA ASN A 13 -1.86 -0.26 -8.51
C ASN A 13 -2.50 -1.61 -8.18
N VAL A 14 -3.70 -1.61 -7.58
CA VAL A 14 -4.47 -2.83 -7.33
C VAL A 14 -4.82 -3.51 -8.65
N ILE A 15 -5.35 -2.79 -9.64
CA ILE A 15 -5.72 -3.36 -10.94
C ILE A 15 -4.49 -3.90 -11.66
N VAL A 16 -3.42 -3.11 -11.77
CA VAL A 16 -2.19 -3.53 -12.46
C VAL A 16 -1.56 -4.74 -11.75
N GLY A 17 -1.45 -4.72 -10.42
CA GLY A 17 -0.92 -5.84 -9.65
C GLY A 17 -1.77 -7.10 -9.78
N THR A 18 -3.09 -6.95 -9.78
CA THR A 18 -4.04 -8.06 -9.98
C THR A 18 -3.89 -8.68 -11.37
N VAL A 19 -3.82 -7.87 -12.41
CA VAL A 19 -3.65 -8.35 -13.80
C VAL A 19 -2.31 -9.06 -13.98
N LEU A 20 -1.22 -8.51 -13.43
CA LEU A 20 0.10 -9.14 -13.50
C LEU A 20 0.14 -10.46 -12.72
N ALA A 21 -0.42 -10.50 -11.51
CA ALA A 21 -0.48 -11.71 -10.70
C ALA A 21 -1.36 -12.79 -11.35
N ALA A 22 -2.55 -12.42 -11.84
CA ALA A 22 -3.44 -13.31 -12.58
C ALA A 22 -2.79 -13.84 -13.86
N GLY A 23 -2.17 -12.96 -14.66
CA GLY A 23 -1.46 -13.38 -15.87
C GLY A 23 -0.28 -14.32 -15.58
N GLY A 24 0.53 -13.99 -14.57
CA GLY A 24 1.66 -14.82 -14.15
C GLY A 24 1.24 -16.18 -13.62
N LEU A 25 0.29 -16.23 -12.68
CA LEU A 25 -0.19 -17.50 -12.14
C LEU A 25 -1.04 -18.29 -13.13
N GLY A 26 -1.80 -17.61 -13.99
CA GLY A 26 -2.53 -18.24 -15.09
C GLY A 26 -1.57 -18.93 -16.06
N THR A 27 -0.55 -18.23 -16.55
CA THR A 27 0.47 -18.82 -17.46
C THR A 27 1.24 -19.97 -16.80
N LEU A 28 1.68 -19.82 -15.55
CA LEU A 28 2.31 -20.91 -14.81
C LEU A 28 1.37 -22.11 -14.61
N GLY A 29 0.12 -21.84 -14.24
CA GLY A 29 -0.91 -22.86 -14.11
C GLY A 29 -1.15 -23.60 -15.42
N TYR A 30 -1.14 -22.89 -16.56
CA TYR A 30 -1.25 -23.51 -17.88
C TYR A 30 -0.12 -24.51 -18.15
N PHE A 31 1.12 -24.15 -17.83
CA PHE A 31 2.26 -25.06 -18.02
C PHE A 31 2.20 -26.30 -17.12
N LEU A 32 1.60 -26.18 -15.93
CA LEU A 32 1.55 -27.27 -14.96
C LEU A 32 0.39 -28.25 -15.18
N ALA A 33 -0.81 -27.74 -15.50
CA ALA A 33 -2.02 -28.55 -15.58
C ALA A 33 -2.92 -28.18 -16.76
N GLY A 34 -2.36 -27.55 -17.80
CA GLY A 34 -3.08 -27.16 -19.00
C GLY A 34 -4.22 -26.18 -18.69
N ARG A 35 -5.37 -26.37 -19.36
CA ARG A 35 -6.51 -25.46 -19.25
C ARG A 35 -7.04 -25.31 -17.81
N VAL A 36 -7.12 -26.40 -17.05
CA VAL A 36 -7.62 -26.38 -15.66
C VAL A 36 -6.66 -25.62 -14.75
N GLY A 37 -5.36 -25.81 -14.97
CA GLY A 37 -4.34 -25.04 -14.25
C GLY A 37 -4.37 -23.56 -14.58
N PHE A 38 -4.63 -23.19 -15.84
CA PHE A 38 -4.79 -21.79 -16.25
C PHE A 38 -5.98 -21.12 -15.56
N GLU A 39 -7.16 -21.76 -15.56
CA GLU A 39 -8.36 -21.22 -14.91
C GLU A 39 -8.15 -21.04 -13.41
N ASN A 40 -7.58 -22.05 -12.73
CA ASN A 40 -7.24 -21.94 -11.32
C ASN A 40 -6.15 -20.88 -11.04
N GLY A 41 -5.13 -20.81 -11.90
CA GLY A 41 -4.04 -19.85 -11.78
C GLY A 41 -4.51 -18.41 -11.93
N LEU A 42 -5.41 -18.14 -12.87
CA LEU A 42 -6.07 -16.84 -13.01
C LEU A 42 -6.85 -16.47 -11.75
N LEU A 43 -7.62 -17.41 -11.20
CA LEU A 43 -8.49 -17.19 -10.04
C LEU A 43 -7.66 -16.89 -8.78
N TRP A 44 -6.63 -17.69 -8.53
CA TRP A 44 -5.69 -17.48 -7.43
C TRP A 44 -4.86 -16.21 -7.62
N GLY A 45 -4.40 -15.92 -8.83
CA GLY A 45 -3.63 -14.71 -9.09
C GLY A 45 -4.48 -13.44 -8.98
N ALA A 46 -5.76 -13.50 -9.34
CA ALA A 46 -6.67 -12.39 -9.11
C ALA A 46 -6.91 -12.15 -7.61
N LEU A 47 -7.14 -13.20 -6.83
CA LEU A 47 -7.31 -13.13 -5.38
C LEU A 47 -6.07 -12.59 -4.66
N LEU A 48 -4.90 -13.15 -4.97
CA LEU A 48 -3.63 -12.77 -4.35
C LEU A 48 -3.17 -11.37 -4.79
N GLY A 49 -3.34 -11.04 -6.06
CA GLY A 49 -2.99 -9.71 -6.58
C GLY A 49 -3.90 -8.61 -6.02
N GLY A 50 -5.19 -8.88 -5.88
CA GLY A 50 -6.14 -7.94 -5.28
C GLY A 50 -5.87 -7.70 -3.79
N THR A 51 -5.69 -8.78 -3.02
CA THR A 51 -5.38 -8.69 -1.59
C THR A 51 -4.01 -8.08 -1.32
N GLY A 52 -2.98 -8.49 -2.06
CA GLY A 52 -1.63 -7.94 -1.97
C GLY A 52 -1.58 -6.46 -2.34
N GLY A 53 -2.28 -6.05 -3.41
CA GLY A 53 -2.38 -4.65 -3.82
C GLY A 53 -3.04 -3.76 -2.76
N LEU A 54 -4.11 -4.23 -2.13
CA LEU A 54 -4.80 -3.52 -1.04
C LEU A 54 -3.92 -3.40 0.20
N MET A 55 -3.25 -4.49 0.60
CA MET A 55 -2.36 -4.50 1.77
C MET A 55 -1.15 -3.58 1.57
N SER A 56 -0.53 -3.59 0.39
CA SER A 56 0.57 -2.68 0.06
C SER A 56 0.15 -1.22 0.13
N ALA A 57 -1.04 -0.89 -0.39
CA ALA A 57 -1.56 0.46 -0.37
C ALA A 57 -1.92 0.93 1.06
N LEU A 58 -2.48 0.05 1.89
CA LEU A 58 -2.69 0.31 3.31
C LEU A 58 -1.37 0.55 4.04
N GLY A 59 -0.35 -0.27 3.79
CA GLY A 59 0.99 -0.09 4.37
C GLY A 59 1.62 1.27 4.00
N MET A 60 1.52 1.68 2.73
CA MET A 60 1.97 3.02 2.30
C MET A 60 1.21 4.16 2.98
N THR A 61 -0.10 3.99 3.16
CA THR A 61 -0.93 4.99 3.85
C THR A 61 -0.49 5.12 5.30
N MET A 62 -0.24 3.99 5.97
CA MET A 62 0.23 3.95 7.34
C MET A 62 1.60 4.63 7.50
N LEU A 63 2.54 4.34 6.59
CA LEU A 63 3.87 4.99 6.55
C LEU A 63 3.79 6.51 6.32
N LEU A 64 2.94 6.96 5.40
CA LEU A 64 2.77 8.40 5.15
C LEU A 64 2.10 9.12 6.32
N TYR A 65 1.11 8.48 6.95
CA TYR A 65 0.40 9.05 8.09
C TYR A 65 1.30 9.13 9.33
N TRP A 66 1.99 8.04 9.67
CA TRP A 66 2.91 7.98 10.80
C TRP A 66 4.21 8.74 10.56
N GLY A 67 4.75 8.71 9.34
CA GLY A 67 5.94 9.49 8.97
C GLY A 67 5.66 11.00 8.97
N GLY A 68 4.48 11.41 8.51
CA GLY A 68 4.03 12.80 8.63
C GLY A 68 3.82 13.23 10.08
N TYR A 69 3.27 12.32 10.91
CA TYR A 69 3.10 12.55 12.35
C TYR A 69 4.45 12.70 13.06
N SER A 70 5.39 11.77 12.89
CA SER A 70 6.72 11.83 13.52
C SER A 70 7.51 13.05 13.10
N THR A 71 7.40 13.47 11.83
CA THR A 71 8.06 14.69 11.34
C THR A 71 7.48 15.95 11.98
N ARG A 72 6.16 16.02 12.14
CA ARG A 72 5.51 17.16 12.82
C ARG A 72 5.82 17.18 14.30
N PHE A 73 5.76 16.02 14.97
CA PHE A 73 6.09 15.90 16.39
C PHE A 73 7.55 16.26 16.65
N GLY A 74 8.47 15.75 15.84
CA GLY A 74 9.89 16.08 15.93
C GLY A 74 10.16 17.56 15.67
N LYS A 75 9.52 18.18 14.67
CA LYS A 75 9.62 19.63 14.46
C LYS A 75 9.07 20.44 15.63
N GLU A 76 7.93 20.06 16.18
CA GLU A 76 7.33 20.76 17.31
C GLU A 76 8.21 20.66 18.57
N GLN A 77 8.79 19.48 18.80
CA GLN A 77 9.68 19.23 19.94
C GLN A 77 11.02 19.96 19.78
N PHE A 78 11.63 19.93 18.60
CA PHE A 78 12.80 20.75 18.29
C PHE A 78 12.51 22.24 18.43
N ARG A 79 11.34 22.69 18.00
CA ARG A 79 10.92 24.10 18.12
C ARG A 79 10.76 24.50 19.59
N GLN A 80 10.15 23.67 20.42
CA GLN A 80 10.04 23.91 21.86
C GLN A 80 11.42 23.98 22.55
N GLU A 81 12.35 23.11 22.16
CA GLU A 81 13.72 23.11 22.69
C GLU A 81 14.56 24.30 22.18
N SER A 82 14.43 24.69 20.91
CA SER A 82 15.25 25.75 20.30
C SER A 82 14.70 27.16 20.51
N GLU A 83 13.38 27.33 20.56
CA GLU A 83 12.71 28.62 20.81
C GLU A 83 12.48 28.87 22.31
N GLY A 84 12.78 27.89 23.17
CA GLY A 84 12.79 28.05 24.62
C GLY A 84 11.42 28.35 25.22
N GLU A 85 10.34 27.80 24.64
CA GLU A 85 8.98 27.96 25.17
C GLU A 85 8.84 27.11 26.44
N THR A 86 9.39 27.63 27.53
CA THR A 86 9.28 27.16 28.91
C THR A 86 7.83 27.32 29.37
N ARG A 87 6.94 26.46 28.90
CA ARG A 87 5.71 26.18 29.63
C ARG A 87 6.03 25.19 30.74
N TRP A 88 6.59 25.72 31.82
CA TRP A 88 6.49 25.06 33.11
C TRP A 88 5.00 24.94 33.45
N PRO A 89 4.44 23.71 33.60
CA PRO A 89 3.14 23.58 34.24
C PRO A 89 3.30 24.04 35.69
N LYS A 90 2.48 25.00 36.10
CA LYS A 90 2.22 25.24 37.53
C LYS A 90 1.36 24.13 38.09
#